data_AF-A0ABD0PYE9-F1
#
_entry.id   AF-A0ABD0PYE9-F1
#
_cell.length_a   1.000
_cell.length_b   1.000
_cell.length_c   1.000
_cell.angle_alpha   90.00
_cell.angle_beta   90.00
_cell.angle_gamma   90.00
#
_symmetry.space_group_name_H-M   'P 1'
#
loop_
_entity.id
_entity.type
_entity.pdbx_description
1 polymer ?
#
loop_
_entity_poly.entity_id
_entity_poly.type
_entity_poly.pdbx_seq_one_letter_code
_entity_poly.pdbx_strand_id
1 'polypeptide(L)' 'EAKLLLKEDDDLIREVFEYWSRKRKLCKSGSLIPTIKQEKRDGSSTNDPYVAFRRRTEKMQTRK' A
#
# COMPACT_ATOMS: atom_id res chain seq x y z
N GLU A 1 16.02 1.80 11.19
CA GLU A 1 15.26 1.01 12.19
C GLU A 1 15.31 -0.51 11.95
N ALA A 2 14.92 -1.06 10.79
CA ALA A 2 14.98 -2.52 10.58
C ALA A 2 16.40 -3.13 10.50
N LYS A 3 17.39 -2.39 9.97
CA LYS A 3 18.79 -2.86 9.89
C LYS A 3 19.44 -3.11 11.26
N LEU A 4 18.96 -2.48 12.33
CA LEU A 4 19.51 -2.65 13.68
C LEU A 4 19.07 -3.96 14.35
N LEU A 5 17.99 -4.59 13.86
CA LEU A 5 17.43 -5.83 14.42
C LEU A 5 18.12 -7.09 13.85
N LEU A 6 18.69 -6.97 12.66
CA LEU A 6 19.44 -8.02 11.99
C LEU A 6 20.89 -7.68 12.28
N LYS A 7 21.53 -8.40 13.22
CA LYS A 7 22.89 -8.15 13.75
C LYS A 7 24.00 -8.30 12.68
N GLU A 8 23.83 -7.71 11.50
CA GLU A 8 24.67 -7.85 10.31
C GLU A 8 24.94 -9.32 9.95
N ASP A 9 23.98 -10.20 10.25
CA ASP A 9 24.03 -11.61 9.90
C ASP A 9 23.49 -11.76 8.47
N ASP A 10 24.41 -11.80 7.51
CA ASP A 10 24.10 -11.87 6.08
C ASP A 10 23.30 -13.12 5.70
N ASP A 11 23.51 -14.24 6.39
CA ASP A 11 22.75 -15.47 6.16
C ASP A 11 21.32 -15.34 6.64
N LEU A 12 21.11 -14.76 7.83
CA LEU A 12 19.77 -14.45 8.32
C LEU A 12 19.04 -13.45 7.42
N ILE A 13 19.73 -12.40 6.98
CA ILE A 13 19.18 -11.39 6.07
C ILE A 13 18.73 -12.05 4.77
N ARG A 14 19.57 -12.92 4.19
CA ARG A 14 19.28 -13.65 2.95
C ARG A 14 18.04 -14.54 3.11
N GLU A 15 17.97 -15.35 4.16
CA GLU A 15 16.84 -16.25 4.40
C GLU A 15 15.52 -15.48 4.63
N VAL A 16 15.55 -14.40 5.43
CA VAL A 16 14.37 -13.55 5.67
C VAL A 16 13.92 -12.88 4.37
N PHE A 17 14.86 -12.37 3.57
CA PHE A 17 14.56 -11.73 2.30
C PHE A 17 13.96 -12.72 1.30
N GLU A 18 14.49 -13.94 1.19
CA GLU A 18 13.95 -14.98 0.32
C GLU A 18 12.53 -15.40 0.72
N TYR A 19 12.31 -15.61 2.03
CA TYR A 19 10.99 -15.89 2.56
C TYR A 19 9.98 -14.79 2.21
N TRP A 20 10.35 -13.53 2.48
CA TRP A 20 9.51 -12.38 2.19
C TRP A 20 9.25 -12.21 0.69
N SER A 21 10.26 -12.42 -0.14
CA SER A 21 10.16 -12.33 -1.60
C SER A 21 9.20 -13.39 -2.15
N ARG A 22 9.27 -14.62 -1.63
CA ARG A 22 8.32 -15.68 -1.96
C ARG A 22 6.90 -15.30 -1.57
N LYS A 23 6.69 -14.81 -0.34
CA LYS A 23 5.38 -14.31 0.12
C LYS A 23 4.84 -13.19 -0.77
N ARG A 24 5.68 -12.22 -1.14
CA ARG A 24 5.31 -11.10 -2.02
C ARG A 24 4.91 -11.57 -3.41
N LYS A 25 5.66 -12.51 -4.01
CA LYS A 25 5.34 -13.08 -5.35
C LYS A 25 4.01 -13.82 -5.37
N LEU A 26 3.64 -14.49 -4.27
CA LEU A 26 2.35 -15.19 -4.13
C LEU A 26 1.18 -14.24 -3.84
N CYS A 27 1.46 -13.02 -3.41
CA CYS A 27 0.46 -12.03 -3.05
C CYS A 27 -0.13 -11.39 -4.30
N LYS A 28 -1.42 -11.63 -4.57
CA LYS A 28 -2.14 -11.00 -5.69
C LYS A 28 -2.37 -9.50 -5.47
N SER A 29 -2.41 -9.06 -4.21
CA SER A 29 -2.47 -7.63 -3.86
C SER A 29 -1.07 -7.01 -3.88
N GLY A 30 -1.00 -5.70 -4.17
CA GLY A 30 0.27 -4.96 -4.19
C GLY A 30 0.96 -4.77 -2.83
N SER A 31 0.40 -5.32 -1.75
CA SER A 31 0.89 -5.22 -0.38
C SER A 31 0.61 -6.52 0.38
N LEU A 32 1.56 -6.93 1.23
CA LEU A 32 1.41 -8.04 2.18
C LEU A 32 0.53 -7.68 3.39
N ILE A 33 0.44 -6.38 3.71
CA ILE A 33 -0.42 -5.86 4.75
C ILE A 33 -1.75 -5.45 4.08
N PRO A 34 -2.92 -5.84 4.63
CA PRO A 34 -4.21 -5.39 4.13
C PRO A 34 -4.26 -3.86 4.06
N THR A 35 -4.67 -3.34 2.91
CA THR A 35 -4.81 -1.89 2.70
C THR A 35 -6.26 -1.55 2.39
N ILE A 36 -6.65 -0.34 2.79
CA ILE A 36 -7.96 0.21 2.46
C ILE A 36 -7.96 0.58 0.98
N LYS A 37 -9.01 0.18 0.26
CA LYS A 37 -9.15 0.52 -1.16
C LYS A 37 -9.49 2.01 -1.27
N GLN A 38 -8.62 2.75 -1.94
CA GLN A 38 -8.82 4.17 -2.24
C GLN A 38 -9.26 4.34 -3.71
N GLU A 39 -9.91 5.47 -3.98
CA GLU A 39 -10.32 5.84 -5.34
C GLU A 39 -9.09 6.09 -6.24
N LYS A 40 -9.17 5.64 -7.50
CA LYS A 40 -8.15 5.92 -8.50
C LYS A 40 -8.25 7.40 -8.93
N ARG A 41 -7.11 8.03 -9.18
CA ARG A 41 -7.04 9.42 -9.68
C ARG A 41 -7.34 9.56 -11.18
N ASP A 42 -7.94 8.56 -11.79
CA ASP A 42 -8.32 8.56 -13.21
C ASP A 42 -9.69 9.22 -13.47
N GLY A 43 -10.33 9.75 -12.42
CA GLY A 43 -11.63 10.43 -12.52
C GLY A 43 -12.80 9.47 -12.70
N SER A 44 -12.57 8.15 -12.65
CA SER A 44 -13.62 7.16 -12.74
C SER A 44 -14.36 7.03 -11.40
N SER A 45 -15.66 7.29 -11.41
CA SER A 45 -16.50 6.98 -10.26
C SER A 45 -16.78 5.48 -10.23
N THR A 46 -16.19 4.80 -9.25
CA THR A 46 -16.45 3.38 -8.98
C THR A 46 -17.58 3.26 -7.93
N ASN A 47 -18.56 2.36 -8.15
CA ASN A 47 -19.61 2.01 -7.16
C ASN A 47 -19.16 0.87 -6.21
N ASP A 48 -17.86 0.64 -6.09
CA ASP A 48 -17.33 -0.42 -5.25
C ASP A 48 -17.48 -0.06 -3.75
N PRO A 49 -18.18 -0.89 -2.95
CA PRO A 49 -18.44 -0.62 -1.53
C PRO A 49 -17.17 -0.61 -0.66
N TYR A 50 -16.06 -1.18 -1.13
CA TYR A 50 -14.79 -1.16 -0.40
C TYR A 50 -13.98 0.12 -0.62
N VAL A 51 -14.39 1.01 -1.53
CA VAL A 51 -13.69 2.29 -1.76
C VAL A 51 -14.05 3.30 -0.68
N ALA A 52 -13.05 3.65 0.15
CA ALA A 52 -13.19 4.61 1.24
C ALA A 52 -12.27 5.84 1.06
N PHE A 53 -12.52 6.88 1.88
CA PHE A 53 -11.71 8.11 1.96
C PHE A 53 -11.50 8.84 0.63
N ARG A 54 -12.58 9.01 -0.15
CA ARG A 54 -12.53 9.72 -1.43
C ARG A 54 -12.12 11.17 -1.26
N ARG A 55 -11.24 11.64 -2.15
CA ARG A 55 -10.76 13.03 -2.17
C ARG A 55 -11.55 13.78 -3.23
N ARG A 56 -12.64 14.43 -2.83
CA ARG A 56 -13.33 15.41 -3.69
C ARG A 56 -12.70 16.78 -3.46
N THR A 57 -12.28 17.44 -4.53
CA THR A 57 -11.95 18.86 -4.45
C THR A 57 -13.25 19.62 -4.29
N GLU A 58 -13.44 20.23 -3.12
CA GLU A 58 -14.49 21.21 -2.94
C GLU A 58 -14.17 22.41 -3.83
N LYS A 59 -15.13 22.84 -4.65
CA LYS A 59 -14.97 24.10 -5.38
C LYS A 59 -15.06 25.23 -4.36
N MET A 60 -13.94 25.88 -4.11
CA MET A 60 -13.91 27.12 -3.34
C MET A 60 -14.75 28.17 -4.09
N GLN A 61 -15.86 28.59 -3.52
CA GLN A 61 -16.68 29.65 -4.08
C GLN A 61 -16.13 31.00 -3.61
N THR A 62 -15.77 31.87 -4.55
CA THR A 62 -15.44 33.26 -4.23
C THR A 62 -16.72 34.06 -3.99
N ARG A 63 -16.65 35.06 -3.11
CA ARG A 63 -17.75 36.03 -2.94
C ARG A 63 -18.00 36.75 -4.27
N LYS A 64 -19.25 37.15 -4.52
CA LYS A 64 -19.60 38.02 -5.64
C LYS A 64 -18.94 39.38 -5.49
#